data_AF-A0AA97FEK9-F1
#
_entry.id   AF-A0AA97FEK9-F1
#
_cell.length_a   1.000
_cell.length_b   1.000
_cell.length_c   1.000
_cell.angle_alpha   90.00
_cell.angle_beta   90.00
_cell.angle_gamma   90.00
#
_symmetry.space_group_name_H-M   'P 1'
#
loop_
_entity.id
_entity.type
_entity.pdbx_description
1 polymer ?
#
loop_
_entity_poly.entity_id
_entity_poly.type
_entity_poly.pdbx_seq_one_letter_code
_entity_poly.pdbx_strand_id
1 'polypeptide(L)'
;MNKNSEEYLDDYIRRMTPVFSGVSERSGHTIASMLIGYRSGLYDRTIESGKKALLTLENKKAPKILLRAVSIVIDSAVLLSPSQKSIRSEFDWEGEDPLKSAVPDSQAKSCGCLFDESEKDFLAIEMNDKNLKVPDEFSLDNALIMCYAAAYTSSPYDHIPLIEQVMGHLIRRIEHYNE
;
A
#
# COMPACT_ATOMS: atom_id res chain seq x y z
N MET A 1 -29.37 -6.22 3.08
CA MET A 1 -28.77 -6.48 1.76
C MET A 1 -27.28 -6.24 1.95
N ASN A 2 -26.48 -7.30 2.03
CA ASN A 2 -25.02 -7.16 2.04
C ASN A 2 -24.65 -6.54 0.69
N LYS A 3 -24.12 -5.31 0.69
CA LYS A 3 -23.51 -4.76 -0.52
C LYS A 3 -22.44 -5.74 -0.98
N ASN A 4 -22.35 -5.95 -2.29
CA ASN A 4 -21.22 -6.70 -2.84
C ASN A 4 -19.92 -5.96 -2.45
N SER A 5 -18.88 -6.66 -2.01
CA SER A 5 -17.59 -6.06 -1.62
C SER A 5 -16.96 -5.25 -2.76
N GLU A 6 -17.29 -5.58 -4.02
CA GLU A 6 -16.96 -4.77 -5.20
C GLU A 6 -17.68 -3.41 -5.18
N GLU A 7 -19.00 -3.40 -4.94
CA GLU A 7 -19.78 -2.16 -4.83
C GLU A 7 -19.29 -1.30 -3.65
N TYR A 8 -18.87 -1.94 -2.57
CA TYR A 8 -18.26 -1.27 -1.43
C TYR A 8 -16.96 -0.56 -1.80
N LEU A 9 -16.08 -1.24 -2.54
CA LEU A 9 -14.82 -0.67 -3.02
C LEU A 9 -15.08 0.48 -4.01
N ASP A 10 -16.04 0.34 -4.91
CA ASP A 10 -16.44 1.40 -5.84
C ASP A 10 -17.01 2.63 -5.14
N ASP A 11 -17.88 2.43 -4.15
CA ASP A 11 -18.42 3.51 -3.32
C ASP A 11 -17.30 4.22 -2.55
N TYR A 12 -16.35 3.45 -2.01
CA TYR A 12 -15.18 4.01 -1.33
C TYR A 12 -14.32 4.86 -2.28
N ILE A 13 -14.02 4.36 -3.49
CA ILE A 13 -13.25 5.10 -4.50
C ILE A 13 -13.98 6.41 -4.82
N ARG A 14 -15.28 6.37 -5.08
CA ARG A 14 -16.09 7.57 -5.38
C ARG A 14 -16.04 8.60 -4.25
N ARG A 15 -16.11 8.15 -2.99
CA ARG A 15 -16.00 9.03 -1.81
C ARG A 15 -14.62 9.68 -1.72
N MET A 16 -13.56 8.97 -2.09
CA MET A 16 -12.18 9.42 -1.93
C MET A 16 -11.61 10.16 -3.13
N THR A 17 -12.20 10.04 -4.32
CA THR A 17 -11.84 10.81 -5.53
C THR A 17 -11.62 12.31 -5.28
N PRO A 18 -12.52 13.07 -4.61
CA PRO A 18 -12.28 14.48 -4.35
C PRO A 18 -11.06 14.73 -3.44
N VAL A 19 -10.80 13.84 -2.49
CA VAL A 19 -9.66 13.92 -1.55
C VAL A 19 -8.33 13.73 -2.28
N PHE A 20 -8.31 12.87 -3.30
CA PHE A 20 -7.11 12.55 -4.09
C PHE A 20 -6.94 13.37 -5.36
N SER A 21 -7.81 14.34 -5.63
CA SER A 21 -7.77 15.20 -6.83
C SER A 21 -6.44 15.96 -7.02
N GLY A 22 -5.66 16.18 -5.95
CA GLY A 22 -4.33 16.80 -6.00
C GLY A 22 -3.18 15.84 -6.34
N VAL A 23 -3.44 14.54 -6.48
CA VAL A 23 -2.42 13.53 -6.78
C VAL A 23 -2.15 13.51 -8.27
N SER A 24 -0.89 13.77 -8.65
CA SER A 24 -0.52 13.73 -10.06
C SER A 24 -0.47 12.32 -10.62
N GLU A 25 -0.69 12.19 -11.92
CA GLU A 25 -0.59 10.92 -12.65
C GLU A 25 0.69 10.13 -12.35
N ARG A 26 1.86 10.80 -12.37
CA ARG A 26 3.15 10.16 -12.04
C ARG A 26 3.18 9.59 -10.62
N SER A 27 2.56 10.27 -9.66
CA SER A 27 2.43 9.77 -8.29
C SER A 27 1.51 8.55 -8.27
N GLY A 28 0.37 8.62 -8.96
CA GLY A 28 -0.57 7.51 -9.14
C GLY A 28 0.10 6.26 -9.70
N HIS A 29 0.86 6.42 -10.78
CA HIS A 29 1.62 5.33 -11.39
C HIS A 29 2.63 4.69 -10.44
N THR A 30 3.31 5.52 -9.65
CA THR A 30 4.30 5.03 -8.67
C THR A 30 3.61 4.25 -7.55
N ILE A 31 2.42 4.70 -7.09
CA ILE A 31 1.60 3.98 -6.11
C ILE A 31 1.07 2.67 -6.71
N ALA A 32 0.61 2.66 -7.97
CA ALA A 32 0.16 1.45 -8.65
C ALA A 32 1.28 0.41 -8.74
N SER A 33 2.48 0.83 -9.14
CA SER A 33 3.68 -0.02 -9.18
C SER A 33 4.03 -0.60 -7.81
N MET A 34 3.89 0.19 -6.74
CA MET A 34 4.10 -0.24 -5.36
C MET A 34 3.11 -1.37 -4.97
N LEU A 35 1.82 -1.18 -5.26
CA LEU A 35 0.77 -2.15 -4.95
C LEU A 35 0.94 -3.47 -5.70
N ILE A 36 1.22 -3.40 -7.00
CA ILE A 36 1.48 -4.57 -7.84
C ILE A 36 2.70 -5.35 -7.33
N GLY A 37 3.78 -4.63 -6.99
CA GLY A 37 4.97 -5.23 -6.40
C GLY A 37 4.66 -5.95 -5.08
N TYR A 38 3.88 -5.30 -4.22
CA TYR A 38 3.54 -5.84 -2.90
C TYR A 38 2.70 -7.12 -3.03
N ARG A 39 1.70 -7.09 -3.92
CA ARG A 39 0.86 -8.24 -4.23
C ARG A 39 1.66 -9.40 -4.83
N SER A 40 2.69 -9.11 -5.61
CA SER A 40 3.54 -10.12 -6.24
C SER A 40 4.63 -10.66 -5.33
N GLY A 41 4.73 -10.17 -4.08
CA GLY A 41 5.81 -10.54 -3.16
C GLY A 41 7.18 -9.94 -3.53
N LEU A 42 7.21 -8.90 -4.37
CA LEU A 42 8.42 -8.17 -4.76
C LEU A 42 8.60 -6.95 -3.84
N TYR A 43 8.84 -7.20 -2.56
CA TYR A 43 8.91 -6.20 -1.51
C TYR A 43 10.04 -5.17 -1.71
N ASP A 44 11.19 -5.55 -2.27
CA ASP A 44 12.25 -4.58 -2.59
C ASP A 44 11.77 -3.52 -3.59
N ARG A 45 11.02 -3.95 -4.60
CA ARG A 45 10.42 -3.06 -5.60
C ARG A 45 9.33 -2.21 -4.96
N THR A 46 8.53 -2.77 -4.05
CA THR A 46 7.54 -2.02 -3.28
C THR A 46 8.19 -0.90 -2.49
N ILE A 47 9.29 -1.18 -1.79
CA ILE A 47 10.01 -0.18 -0.99
C ILE A 47 10.56 0.93 -1.88
N GLU A 48 11.18 0.58 -3.02
CA GLU A 48 11.73 1.58 -3.95
C GLU A 48 10.62 2.47 -4.56
N SER A 49 9.55 1.86 -5.07
CA SER A 49 8.40 2.60 -5.62
C SER A 49 7.72 3.44 -4.52
N GLY A 50 7.52 2.90 -3.33
CA GLY A 50 6.92 3.62 -2.21
C GLY A 50 7.72 4.86 -1.81
N LYS A 51 9.06 4.75 -1.70
CA LYS A 51 9.93 5.90 -1.43
C LYS A 51 9.82 6.99 -2.51
N LYS A 52 9.76 6.59 -3.79
CA LYS A 52 9.54 7.53 -4.91
C LYS A 52 8.16 8.20 -4.84
N ALA A 53 7.13 7.46 -4.41
CA ALA A 53 5.79 8.00 -4.23
C ALA A 53 5.79 9.06 -3.12
N LEU A 54 6.38 8.78 -1.95
CA LEU A 54 6.48 9.73 -0.83
C LEU A 54 7.14 11.04 -1.26
N LEU A 55 8.31 10.97 -1.90
CA LEU A 55 9.02 12.15 -2.39
C LEU A 55 8.16 12.99 -3.36
N THR A 56 7.41 12.33 -4.23
CA THR A 56 6.58 13.05 -5.22
C THR A 56 5.32 13.66 -4.57
N LEU A 57 4.75 12.96 -3.59
CA LEU A 57 3.55 13.39 -2.86
C LEU A 57 3.86 14.58 -1.93
N GLU A 58 4.99 14.57 -1.22
CA GLU A 58 5.43 15.67 -0.36
C GLU A 58 5.62 16.97 -1.16
N ASN A 59 6.28 16.88 -2.32
CA ASN A 59 6.53 18.02 -3.19
C ASN A 59 5.25 18.68 -3.74
N LYS A 60 4.15 17.93 -3.85
CA LYS A 60 2.89 18.40 -4.44
C LYS A 60 1.81 18.72 -3.42
N LYS A 61 2.14 18.73 -2.11
CA LYS A 61 1.19 18.92 -1.01
C LYS A 61 0.01 17.93 -1.08
N ALA A 62 0.32 16.67 -1.37
CA ALA A 62 -0.66 15.60 -1.31
C ALA A 62 -1.28 15.49 0.10
N PRO A 63 -2.49 14.92 0.23
CA PRO A 63 -3.13 14.76 1.53
C PRO A 63 -2.25 13.90 2.45
N LYS A 64 -2.09 14.37 3.70
CA LYS A 64 -1.22 13.72 4.71
C LYS A 64 -1.58 12.25 4.94
N ILE A 65 -2.86 11.92 4.84
CA ILE A 65 -3.36 10.56 5.03
C ILE A 65 -2.84 9.58 3.97
N LEU A 66 -2.62 10.07 2.74
CA LEU A 66 -2.05 9.24 1.68
C LEU A 66 -0.56 8.96 1.93
N LEU A 67 0.18 9.94 2.47
CA LEU A 67 1.57 9.73 2.91
C LEU A 67 1.64 8.68 4.01
N ARG A 68 0.69 8.71 4.96
CA ARG A 68 0.58 7.69 6.01
C ARG A 68 0.31 6.31 5.42
N ALA A 69 -0.68 6.18 4.54
CA ALA A 69 -1.02 4.92 3.89
C ALA A 69 0.17 4.32 3.12
N VAL A 70 0.89 5.13 2.35
CA VAL A 70 2.09 4.68 1.63
C VAL A 70 3.17 4.22 2.61
N SER A 71 3.37 4.93 3.72
CA SER A 71 4.36 4.56 4.74
C SER A 71 4.04 3.21 5.40
N ILE A 72 2.77 2.95 5.72
CA ILE A 72 2.33 1.64 6.28
C ILE A 72 2.67 0.49 5.34
N VAL A 73 2.40 0.65 4.03
CA VAL A 73 2.68 -0.40 3.04
C VAL A 73 4.19 -0.64 2.92
N ILE A 74 5.01 0.41 2.98
CA ILE A 74 6.47 0.30 2.97
C ILE A 74 6.97 -0.41 4.22
N ASP A 75 6.50 -0.03 5.41
CA ASP A 75 6.91 -0.63 6.68
C ASP A 75 6.58 -2.13 6.69
N SER A 76 5.39 -2.52 6.22
CA SER A 76 5.02 -3.92 6.03
C SER A 76 5.93 -4.63 5.02
N ALA A 77 6.25 -3.99 3.89
CA ALA A 77 7.17 -4.54 2.90
C ALA A 77 8.59 -4.74 3.46
N VAL A 78 9.07 -3.85 4.32
CA VAL A 78 10.36 -3.99 5.01
C VAL A 78 10.35 -5.20 5.93
N LEU A 79 9.27 -5.39 6.70
CA LEU A 79 9.12 -6.58 7.56
C LEU A 79 9.06 -7.89 6.76
N LEU A 80 8.48 -7.86 5.57
CA LEU A 80 8.33 -9.03 4.70
C LEU A 80 9.52 -9.26 3.75
N SER A 81 10.38 -8.27 3.53
CA SER A 81 11.56 -8.36 2.65
C SER A 81 12.47 -9.58 2.96
N PRO A 82 12.76 -9.93 4.22
CA PRO A 82 13.54 -11.14 4.54
C PRO A 82 12.89 -12.46 4.08
N SER A 83 11.57 -12.47 3.89
CA SER A 83 10.82 -13.64 3.42
C SER A 83 10.72 -13.72 1.88
N GLN A 84 11.21 -12.70 1.17
CA GLN A 84 11.20 -12.64 -0.28
C GLN A 84 12.12 -13.72 -0.85
N LYS A 85 11.54 -14.75 -1.47
CA LYS A 85 12.31 -15.73 -2.26
C LYS A 85 12.76 -15.08 -3.56
N SER A 86 13.86 -14.35 -3.50
CA SER A 86 14.46 -13.76 -4.68
C SER A 86 14.97 -14.85 -5.63
N ILE A 87 14.53 -14.84 -6.89
CA ILE A 87 15.19 -15.57 -8.00
C ILE A 87 16.38 -14.73 -8.52
N ARG A 88 16.96 -13.86 -7.68
CA ARG A 88 18.27 -13.29 -8.01
C ARG A 88 19.31 -14.27 -7.51
N SER A 89 20.18 -14.71 -8.42
CA SER A 89 21.43 -15.36 -8.07
C SER A 89 22.03 -14.66 -6.84
N GLU A 90 22.37 -15.42 -5.82
CA GLU A 90 23.03 -14.96 -4.58
C GLU A 90 24.43 -14.37 -4.84
N PHE A 91 24.79 -14.22 -6.11
CA PHE A 91 26.10 -13.82 -6.61
C PHE A 91 25.89 -12.79 -7.71
N ASP A 92 26.54 -11.64 -7.58
CA ASP A 92 26.89 -10.82 -8.74
C ASP A 92 28.01 -11.51 -9.56
N TRP A 93 28.42 -10.89 -10.68
CA TRP A 93 29.48 -11.43 -11.54
C TRP A 93 30.85 -11.54 -10.85
N GLU A 94 31.03 -10.88 -9.70
CA GLU A 94 32.25 -10.89 -8.88
C GLU A 94 32.13 -11.88 -7.69
N GLY A 95 31.00 -12.56 -7.56
CA GLY A 95 30.74 -13.51 -6.48
C GLY A 95 30.44 -12.86 -5.13
N GLU A 96 30.15 -11.56 -5.10
CA GLU A 96 29.71 -10.86 -3.91
C GLU A 96 28.18 -10.87 -3.80
N ASP A 97 27.71 -10.93 -2.56
CA ASP A 97 26.31 -10.73 -2.24
C ASP A 97 26.07 -9.22 -2.11
N PRO A 98 25.37 -8.56 -3.04
CA PRO A 98 25.10 -7.13 -2.95
C PRO A 98 24.23 -6.76 -1.74
N LEU A 99 23.65 -7.74 -1.04
CA LEU A 99 22.94 -7.54 0.23
C LEU A 99 23.88 -7.57 1.45
N LYS A 100 25.14 -8.03 1.33
CA LYS A 100 26.15 -7.95 2.42
C LYS A 100 26.82 -6.58 2.52
N SER A 101 26.89 -5.81 1.44
CA SER A 101 27.46 -4.45 1.45
C SER A 101 26.43 -3.38 1.81
N ALA A 102 25.13 -3.71 1.75
CA ALA A 102 24.11 -2.97 2.47
C ALA A 102 24.24 -3.32 3.95
N VAL A 103 24.85 -2.41 4.72
CA VAL A 103 24.82 -2.43 6.19
C VAL A 103 23.44 -2.93 6.63
N PRO A 104 23.34 -4.02 7.42
CA PRO A 104 22.08 -4.43 7.98
C PRO A 104 21.74 -3.38 9.04
N ASP A 105 21.11 -2.30 8.61
CA ASP A 105 20.37 -1.42 9.49
C ASP A 105 19.21 -2.25 10.01
N SER A 106 19.54 -3.02 11.04
CA SER A 106 18.68 -3.62 12.07
C SER A 106 18.02 -2.52 12.91
N GLN A 107 17.72 -1.39 12.26
CA GLN A 107 16.91 -0.29 12.70
C GLN A 107 15.88 0.06 11.62
N ALA A 108 15.27 -0.95 10.98
CA ALA A 108 13.85 -0.85 10.64
C ALA A 108 13.07 -0.78 11.97
N LYS A 109 13.22 0.35 12.67
CA LYS A 109 12.33 0.76 13.72
C LYS A 109 10.96 0.73 13.05
N SER A 110 10.12 -0.23 13.44
CA SER A 110 8.71 -0.24 13.05
C SER A 110 8.20 1.15 13.42
N CYS A 111 8.16 2.05 12.44
CA CYS A 111 7.49 3.30 12.65
C CYS A 111 6.07 2.85 12.83
N GLY A 112 5.53 2.96 14.05
CA GLY A 112 4.15 2.62 14.37
C GLY A 112 3.26 3.62 13.65
N CYS A 113 3.23 3.56 12.32
CA CYS A 113 2.48 4.40 11.40
C CYS A 113 1.03 3.94 11.42
N LEU A 114 0.44 3.75 12.60
CA LEU A 114 -0.99 3.49 12.68
C LEU A 114 -1.75 4.75 12.24
N PHE A 115 -2.97 4.56 11.77
CA PHE A 115 -3.86 5.68 11.52
C PHE A 115 -4.27 6.32 12.83
N ASP A 116 -4.31 7.66 12.86
CA ASP A 116 -4.74 8.41 14.04
C ASP A 116 -6.28 8.48 14.12
N GLU A 117 -6.83 8.83 15.29
CA GLU A 117 -8.29 9.00 15.49
C GLU A 117 -8.92 10.01 14.52
N SER A 118 -8.15 11.02 14.09
CA SER A 118 -8.60 12.02 13.11
C SER A 118 -8.66 11.50 11.66
N GLU A 119 -8.13 10.30 11.42
CA GLU A 119 -8.04 9.67 10.10
C GLU A 119 -9.12 8.58 9.91
N LYS A 120 -9.88 8.24 10.97
CA LYS A 120 -10.93 7.21 10.95
C LYS A 120 -12.00 7.43 9.88
N ASP A 121 -12.38 8.67 9.62
CA ASP A 121 -13.41 9.02 8.62
C ASP A 121 -13.02 8.66 7.18
N PHE A 122 -11.73 8.51 6.91
CA PHE A 122 -11.21 8.20 5.59
C PHE A 122 -10.89 6.71 5.42
N LEU A 123 -11.03 5.90 6.46
CA LEU A 123 -10.78 4.47 6.39
C LEU A 123 -11.82 3.80 5.50
N ALA A 124 -11.38 2.75 4.81
CA ALA A 124 -12.25 1.95 3.98
C ALA A 124 -13.04 0.97 4.83
N ILE A 125 -12.42 0.30 5.80
CA ILE A 125 -13.06 -0.69 6.66
C ILE A 125 -13.35 0.00 8.00
N GLU A 126 -14.62 0.05 8.38
CA GLU A 126 -15.08 0.59 9.66
C GLU A 126 -15.36 -0.57 10.62
N MET A 127 -14.49 -0.78 11.61
CA MET A 127 -14.73 -1.75 12.70
C MET A 127 -14.92 -1.04 14.03
N ASN A 128 -15.85 -1.54 14.85
CA ASN A 128 -15.92 -1.19 16.27
C ASN A 128 -14.69 -1.79 16.97
N ASP A 129 -13.87 -0.95 17.61
CA ASP A 129 -12.57 -1.26 18.26
C ASP A 129 -12.57 -2.51 19.19
N LYS A 130 -13.75 -3.02 19.58
CA LYS A 130 -13.91 -4.15 20.51
C LYS A 130 -13.52 -5.53 19.94
N ASN A 131 -13.34 -5.69 18.63
CA ASN A 131 -13.02 -6.98 17.99
C ASN A 131 -11.67 -7.01 17.25
N LEU A 132 -10.84 -5.97 17.38
CA LEU A 132 -9.59 -5.87 16.64
C LEU A 132 -8.52 -6.82 17.21
N LYS A 133 -8.28 -7.95 16.53
CA LYS A 133 -7.27 -8.93 16.96
C LYS A 133 -5.83 -8.48 16.67
N VAL A 134 -5.61 -7.81 15.55
CA VAL A 134 -4.28 -7.34 15.12
C VAL A 134 -4.41 -5.93 14.49
N PRO A 135 -4.09 -4.86 15.24
CA PRO A 135 -4.21 -3.49 14.75
C PRO A 135 -3.36 -3.18 13.52
N ASP A 136 -2.21 -3.83 13.40
CA ASP A 136 -1.26 -3.62 12.30
C ASP A 136 -1.81 -4.15 10.96
N GLU A 137 -2.44 -5.33 10.97
CA GLU A 137 -3.07 -5.93 9.78
C GLU A 137 -4.27 -5.10 9.32
N PHE A 138 -5.09 -4.64 10.26
CA PHE A 138 -6.22 -3.76 9.96
C PHE A 138 -5.78 -2.43 9.34
N SER A 139 -4.71 -1.84 9.88
CA SER A 139 -4.13 -0.60 9.35
C SER A 139 -3.53 -0.82 7.96
N LEU A 140 -2.84 -1.94 7.76
CA LEU A 140 -2.31 -2.32 6.46
C LEU A 140 -3.41 -2.50 5.42
N ASP A 141 -4.51 -3.16 5.77
CA ASP A 141 -5.61 -3.41 4.84
C ASP A 141 -6.28 -2.12 4.39
N ASN A 142 -6.54 -1.21 5.33
CA ASN A 142 -7.01 0.13 5.02
C ASN A 142 -6.00 0.92 4.16
N ALA A 143 -4.71 0.83 4.47
CA ALA A 143 -3.67 1.49 3.71
C ALA A 143 -3.58 0.99 2.26
N LEU A 144 -3.71 -0.33 2.05
CA LEU A 144 -3.74 -0.94 0.72
C LEU A 144 -4.95 -0.46 -0.10
N ILE A 145 -6.14 -0.44 0.50
CA ILE A 145 -7.37 0.03 -0.15
C ILE A 145 -7.29 1.53 -0.47
N MET A 146 -6.75 2.33 0.45
CA MET A 146 -6.56 3.77 0.23
C MET A 146 -5.56 4.05 -0.89
N CYS A 147 -4.41 3.34 -0.90
CA CYS A 147 -3.44 3.44 -1.97
C CYS A 147 -4.04 3.03 -3.33
N TYR A 148 -4.89 2.00 -3.35
CA TYR A 148 -5.58 1.57 -4.57
C TYR A 148 -6.52 2.65 -5.09
N ALA A 149 -7.35 3.24 -4.24
CA ALA A 149 -8.23 4.34 -4.62
C ALA A 149 -7.44 5.55 -5.13
N ALA A 150 -6.33 5.92 -4.47
CA ALA A 150 -5.47 7.00 -4.94
C ALA A 150 -4.84 6.69 -6.31
N ALA A 151 -4.31 5.47 -6.51
CA ALA A 151 -3.72 5.06 -7.78
C ALA A 151 -4.76 5.01 -8.91
N TYR A 152 -5.94 4.45 -8.64
CA TYR A 152 -7.04 4.35 -9.58
C TYR A 152 -7.58 5.74 -9.97
N THR A 153 -7.71 6.66 -9.03
CA THR A 153 -8.21 8.02 -9.35
C THR A 153 -7.21 8.87 -10.13
N SER A 154 -5.90 8.64 -9.95
CA SER A 154 -4.85 9.50 -10.51
C SER A 154 -4.15 8.93 -11.73
N SER A 155 -4.12 7.61 -11.95
CA SER A 155 -3.44 6.98 -13.09
C SER A 155 -4.39 6.14 -13.96
N PRO A 156 -5.01 6.74 -14.99
CA PRO A 156 -5.85 6.03 -15.95
C PRO A 156 -5.15 4.87 -16.67
N TYR A 157 -3.85 5.01 -16.91
CA TYR A 157 -3.06 4.01 -17.63
C TYR A 157 -2.83 2.73 -16.83
N ASP A 158 -2.88 2.81 -15.50
CA ASP A 158 -2.69 1.66 -14.62
C ASP A 158 -4.00 1.00 -14.18
N HIS A 159 -5.16 1.46 -14.66
CA HIS A 159 -6.47 0.88 -14.29
C HIS A 159 -6.53 -0.63 -14.56
N ILE A 160 -6.15 -1.07 -15.76
CA ILE A 160 -6.22 -2.49 -16.14
C ILE A 160 -5.31 -3.34 -15.24
N PRO A 161 -4.00 -3.02 -15.08
CA PRO A 161 -3.14 -3.72 -14.13
C PRO A 161 -3.68 -3.74 -12.69
N LEU A 162 -4.25 -2.63 -12.21
CA LEU A 162 -4.82 -2.54 -10.86
C LEU A 162 -6.02 -3.47 -10.70
N ILE A 163 -6.94 -3.50 -11.67
CA ILE A 163 -8.11 -4.35 -11.67
C ILE A 163 -7.70 -5.83 -11.70
N GLU A 164 -6.81 -6.20 -12.63
CA GLU A 164 -6.43 -7.61 -12.85
C GLU A 164 -5.58 -8.18 -11.71
N GLN A 165 -4.66 -7.39 -11.15
CA GLN A 165 -3.66 -7.91 -10.22
C GLN A 165 -4.01 -7.61 -8.75
N VAL A 166 -4.61 -6.45 -8.46
CA VAL A 166 -4.74 -5.94 -7.10
C VAL A 166 -6.18 -6.05 -6.59
N MET A 167 -7.18 -5.69 -7.39
CA MET A 167 -8.58 -5.55 -6.95
C MET A 167 -9.13 -6.82 -6.29
N GLY A 168 -8.96 -7.99 -6.92
CA GLY A 168 -9.42 -9.26 -6.35
C GLY A 168 -8.79 -9.61 -5.00
N HIS A 169 -7.57 -9.14 -4.73
CA HIS A 169 -6.92 -9.30 -3.42
C HIS A 169 -7.54 -8.39 -2.35
N LEU A 170 -7.90 -7.16 -2.73
CA LEU A 170 -8.54 -6.20 -1.82
C LEU A 170 -9.97 -6.60 -1.48
N ILE A 171 -10.73 -7.10 -2.45
CA ILE A 171 -12.09 -7.61 -2.26
C ILE A 171 -12.09 -8.70 -1.19
N ARG A 172 -11.20 -9.69 -1.29
CA ARG A 172 -11.08 -10.76 -0.28
C ARG A 172 -10.75 -10.24 1.11
N ARG A 173 -9.91 -9.19 1.21
CA ARG A 173 -9.62 -8.55 2.49
C ARG A 173 -10.87 -7.89 3.07
N ILE A 174 -11.62 -7.15 2.26
CA ILE A 174 -12.89 -6.52 2.68
C ILE A 174 -13.91 -7.57 3.13
N GLU A 175 -14.04 -8.67 2.38
CA GLU A 175 -14.93 -9.80 2.72
C GLU A 175 -14.60 -10.39 4.10
N HIS A 176 -13.31 -10.59 4.40
CA HIS A 176 -12.86 -11.12 5.68
C HIS A 176 -13.30 -10.29 6.91
N TYR A 177 -13.55 -8.98 6.75
CA TYR A 177 -14.05 -8.13 7.84
C TYR A 177 -15.59 -8.02 7.87
N ASN A 178 -16.27 -8.43 6.80
CA ASN A 178 -17.72 -8.44 6.70
C ASN A 178 -18.34 -9.76 7.19
N GLU A 179 -17.53 -10.81 7.37
CA GLU A 179 -17.87 -12.12 7.96
C GLU A 179 -17.86 -12.10 9.50
#